data_AF-A0A5S3WFD2-F1
#
_entry.id   AF-A0A5S3WFD2-F1
#
_cell.length_a   1.000
_cell.length_b   1.000
_cell.length_c   1.000
_cell.angle_alpha   90.00
_cell.angle_beta   90.00
_cell.angle_gamma   90.00
#
_symmetry.space_group_name_H-M   'P 1'
#
loop_
_entity.id
_entity.type
_entity.pdbx_description
1 polymer ?
#
loop_
_entity_poly.entity_id
_entity_poly.type
_entity_poly.pdbx_seq_one_letter_code
_entity_poly.pdbx_strand_id
1 'polypeptide(L)'
;MRYIKYALILVTTALLSFKLFAQQEMMDHSHMPIAVPNDAPTPALSLALIKDSMSGYNLILDTQRYDLSVPPAGKMNMQQMMTATINPNNGFLQGHAHLYINGVKIQRIYGHALHLPSSLFKRGINTVSVTLNNHGHMYWTAQGKKIVATLYINDESEKLITYRFESFPSKVEDED
;
A
#
# COMPACT_ATOMS: atom_id res chain seq x y z
N MET A 1 39.77 -30.32 -64.67
CA MET A 1 39.54 -28.97 -65.25
C MET A 1 38.26 -28.40 -64.69
N ARG A 2 38.38 -27.23 -64.05
CA ARG A 2 37.39 -26.15 -63.86
C ARG A 2 36.09 -26.49 -63.09
N TYR A 3 35.93 -26.04 -61.83
CA TYR A 3 35.49 -24.68 -61.41
C TYR A 3 34.03 -24.43 -61.86
N ILE A 4 33.01 -24.10 -61.06
CA ILE A 4 32.92 -23.40 -59.78
C ILE A 4 31.52 -23.62 -59.17
N LYS A 5 31.51 -23.65 -57.83
CA LYS A 5 30.42 -23.48 -56.87
C LYS A 5 29.50 -22.29 -57.19
N TYR A 6 28.19 -22.48 -57.27
CA TYR A 6 27.22 -21.47 -56.82
C TYR A 6 25.95 -22.14 -56.27
N ALA A 7 25.98 -22.42 -54.97
CA ALA A 7 24.76 -22.53 -54.18
C ALA A 7 24.25 -21.10 -53.97
N LEU A 8 23.24 -20.69 -54.74
CA LEU A 8 22.52 -19.46 -54.47
C LEU A 8 21.50 -19.76 -53.36
N ILE A 9 21.96 -19.65 -52.12
CA ILE A 9 21.08 -19.69 -50.95
C ILE A 9 20.20 -18.45 -51.03
N LEU A 10 18.91 -18.67 -51.27
CA LEU A 10 17.83 -17.70 -51.08
C LEU A 10 17.87 -17.25 -49.61
N VAL A 11 18.54 -16.12 -49.35
CA VAL A 11 18.42 -15.41 -48.07
C VAL A 11 17.03 -14.81 -48.04
N THR A 12 16.08 -15.58 -47.55
CA THR A 12 14.80 -15.04 -47.09
C THR A 12 15.13 -14.18 -45.87
N THR A 13 15.09 -12.86 -46.06
CA THR A 13 15.08 -11.90 -44.97
C THR A 13 13.77 -12.08 -44.21
N ALA A 14 13.76 -13.02 -43.26
CA ALA A 14 12.79 -13.03 -42.19
C ALA A 14 13.04 -11.77 -41.36
N LEU A 15 12.37 -10.67 -41.74
CA LEU A 15 12.11 -9.56 -40.85
C LEU A 15 11.30 -10.14 -39.68
N LEU A 16 12.00 -10.69 -38.68
CA LEU A 16 11.48 -10.77 -37.34
C LEU A 16 11.27 -9.32 -36.90
N SER A 17 10.10 -8.79 -37.22
CA SER A 17 9.49 -7.73 -36.44
C SER A 17 9.38 -8.28 -35.03
N PHE A 18 10.40 -8.05 -34.22
CA PHE A 18 10.29 -8.02 -32.78
C PHE A 18 9.13 -7.07 -32.52
N LYS A 19 7.94 -7.63 -32.30
CA LYS A 19 6.88 -6.92 -31.64
C LYS A 19 7.45 -6.61 -30.28
N LEU A 20 7.96 -5.39 -30.14
CA LEU A 20 8.19 -4.76 -28.87
C LEU A 20 6.81 -4.76 -28.20
N PHE A 21 6.52 -5.81 -27.44
CA PHE A 21 5.55 -5.72 -26.38
C PHE A 21 6.18 -4.74 -25.41
N ALA A 22 5.99 -3.44 -25.67
CA ALA A 22 5.82 -2.50 -24.60
C ALA A 22 4.62 -3.05 -23.83
N GLN A 23 4.91 -3.92 -22.86
CA GLN A 23 4.03 -4.13 -21.74
C GLN A 23 3.88 -2.73 -21.19
N GLN A 24 2.75 -2.11 -21.51
CA GLN A 24 2.28 -0.92 -20.83
C GLN A 24 2.22 -1.38 -19.38
N GLU A 25 3.29 -1.15 -18.61
CA GLU A 25 3.24 -1.27 -17.17
C GLU A 25 2.08 -0.37 -16.81
N MET A 26 0.97 -0.98 -16.38
CA MET A 26 -0.05 -0.23 -15.68
C MET A 26 0.72 0.41 -14.55
N MET A 27 0.95 1.73 -14.64
CA MET A 27 1.67 2.47 -13.62
C MET A 27 0.97 2.12 -12.30
N ASP A 28 1.64 1.36 -11.45
CA ASP A 28 1.13 1.08 -10.13
C ASP A 28 1.25 2.37 -9.33
N HIS A 29 0.20 3.18 -9.41
CA HIS A 29 0.08 4.45 -8.71
C HIS A 29 0.16 4.29 -7.19
N SER A 30 0.12 3.06 -6.65
CA SER A 30 0.33 2.83 -5.23
C SER A 30 1.75 3.08 -4.73
N HIS A 31 2.70 3.34 -5.65
CA HIS A 31 4.08 3.71 -5.32
C HIS A 31 4.38 5.21 -5.39
N MET A 32 3.41 6.06 -5.74
CA MET A 32 3.64 7.51 -5.82
C MET A 32 3.39 8.19 -4.47
N PRO A 33 4.27 9.10 -4.01
CA PRO A 33 4.02 9.94 -2.85
C PRO A 33 3.06 11.08 -3.19
N ILE A 34 2.24 11.49 -2.23
CA ILE A 34 1.55 12.77 -2.23
C ILE A 34 1.82 13.50 -0.90
N ALA A 35 2.21 14.76 -0.96
CA ALA A 35 2.49 15.55 0.23
C ALA A 35 1.20 16.03 0.89
N VAL A 36 1.12 15.94 2.22
CA VAL A 36 0.08 16.59 3.00
C VAL A 36 0.11 18.10 2.69
N PRO A 37 -1.01 18.71 2.26
CA PRO A 37 -1.07 20.16 2.05
C PRO A 37 -0.69 20.95 3.31
N ASN A 38 -0.02 22.08 3.17
CA ASN A 38 0.46 22.89 4.31
C ASN A 38 -0.66 23.43 5.21
N ASP A 39 -1.87 23.57 4.66
CA ASP A 39 -3.09 24.03 5.32
C ASP A 39 -3.93 22.89 5.89
N ALA A 40 -3.54 21.63 5.67
CA ALA A 40 -4.21 20.46 6.22
C ALA A 40 -3.48 19.94 7.47
N PRO A 41 -4.21 19.49 8.49
CA PRO A 41 -3.59 18.83 9.64
C PRO A 41 -2.86 17.55 9.20
N THR A 42 -1.67 17.30 9.74
CA THR A 42 -0.90 16.07 9.45
C THR A 42 -1.61 14.84 10.02
N PRO A 43 -1.97 13.84 9.18
CA PRO A 43 -2.53 12.58 9.62
C PRO A 43 -1.59 11.83 10.57
N ALA A 44 -2.15 11.11 11.52
CA ALA A 44 -1.43 10.15 12.34
C ALA A 44 -2.07 8.76 12.25
N LEU A 45 -1.24 7.73 12.45
CA LEU A 45 -1.61 6.33 12.34
C LEU A 45 -0.81 5.51 13.37
N SER A 46 -1.54 4.79 14.22
CA SER A 46 -1.01 3.72 15.06
C SER A 46 -1.83 2.45 14.89
N LEU A 47 -1.21 1.30 15.23
CA LEU A 47 -1.83 -0.02 15.04
C LEU A 47 -1.96 -0.79 16.36
N ALA A 48 -3.05 -1.51 16.57
CA ALA A 48 -3.10 -2.60 17.55
C ALA A 48 -3.38 -3.92 16.83
N LEU A 49 -2.85 -5.00 17.40
CA LEU A 49 -3.07 -6.34 16.87
C LEU A 49 -3.40 -7.26 18.04
N ILE A 50 -4.58 -7.87 17.97
CA ILE A 50 -5.11 -8.76 18.99
C ILE A 50 -5.24 -10.14 18.37
N LYS A 51 -4.82 -11.19 19.07
CA LYS A 51 -5.05 -12.56 18.60
C LYS A 51 -6.55 -12.84 18.56
N ASP A 52 -7.03 -13.32 17.43
CA ASP A 52 -8.42 -13.70 17.28
C ASP A 52 -8.68 -15.09 17.88
N SER A 53 -9.85 -15.30 18.50
CA SER A 53 -10.18 -16.56 19.15
C SER A 53 -10.44 -17.70 18.16
N MET A 54 -10.80 -17.38 16.91
CA MET A 54 -11.10 -18.36 15.88
C MET A 54 -9.90 -18.58 14.96
N SER A 55 -9.33 -17.52 14.38
CA SER A 55 -8.18 -17.65 13.48
C SER A 55 -7.40 -16.35 13.28
N GLY A 56 -6.07 -16.39 13.37
CA GLY A 56 -5.25 -15.23 13.04
C GLY A 56 -5.42 -14.07 14.03
N TYR A 57 -5.69 -12.87 13.53
CA TYR A 57 -5.60 -11.64 14.31
C TYR A 57 -6.65 -10.58 13.92
N ASN A 58 -7.08 -9.79 14.89
CA ASN A 58 -7.84 -8.57 14.69
C ASN A 58 -6.88 -7.37 14.67
N LEU A 59 -6.76 -6.72 13.51
CA LEU A 59 -5.99 -5.49 13.33
C LEU A 59 -6.90 -4.29 13.57
N ILE A 60 -6.43 -3.36 14.39
CA ILE A 60 -7.10 -2.10 14.69
C ILE A 60 -6.20 -0.96 14.22
N LEU A 61 -6.76 -0.03 13.46
CA LEU A 61 -6.13 1.20 13.00
C LEU A 61 -6.68 2.37 13.81
N ASP A 62 -5.81 2.98 14.61
CA ASP A 62 -6.08 4.28 15.20
C ASP A 62 -5.57 5.37 14.26
N THR A 63 -6.49 6.11 13.65
CA THR A 63 -6.17 7.22 12.75
C THR A 63 -6.66 8.52 13.35
N GLN A 64 -5.79 9.54 13.37
CA GLN A 64 -6.17 10.90 13.74
C GLN A 64 -5.96 11.84 12.57
N ARG A 65 -6.85 12.84 12.43
CA ARG A 65 -6.80 13.87 11.39
C ARG A 65 -6.80 13.25 9.97
N TYR A 66 -7.52 12.14 9.83
CA TYR A 66 -7.66 11.39 8.58
C TYR A 66 -9.00 10.66 8.55
N ASP A 67 -9.69 10.73 7.42
CA ASP A 67 -10.97 10.06 7.22
C ASP A 67 -10.81 8.87 6.27
N LEU A 68 -10.85 7.67 6.85
CA LEU A 68 -10.97 6.43 6.09
C LEU A 68 -12.33 6.40 5.37
N SER A 69 -12.30 6.34 4.04
CA SER A 69 -13.48 6.48 3.20
C SER A 69 -13.28 5.85 1.81
N VAL A 70 -14.38 5.35 1.26
CA VAL A 70 -14.42 4.89 -0.13
C VAL A 70 -14.43 6.10 -1.08
N PRO A 71 -13.82 5.99 -2.28
CA PRO A 71 -13.97 7.03 -3.28
C PRO A 71 -15.45 7.24 -3.64
N PRO A 72 -15.93 8.50 -3.73
CA PRO A 72 -17.32 8.79 -4.09
C PRO A 72 -17.71 8.20 -5.45
N ALA A 73 -18.67 7.28 -5.46
CA ALA A 73 -19.08 6.53 -6.65
C ALA A 73 -19.50 7.44 -7.81
N GLY A 74 -18.84 7.32 -8.96
CA GLY A 74 -19.17 8.06 -10.18
C GLY A 74 -18.93 9.57 -10.14
N LYS A 75 -18.33 10.11 -9.07
CA LYS A 75 -18.14 11.56 -8.88
C LYS A 75 -16.71 12.05 -9.09
N MET A 76 -15.75 11.14 -9.19
CA MET A 76 -14.34 11.48 -9.39
C MET A 76 -13.80 10.81 -10.64
N ASN A 77 -13.13 11.58 -11.49
CA ASN A 77 -12.24 11.05 -12.51
C ASN A 77 -10.87 10.70 -11.91
N MET A 78 -10.00 10.06 -12.69
CA MET A 78 -8.66 9.66 -12.22
C MET A 78 -7.81 10.82 -11.72
N GLN A 79 -7.87 11.98 -12.38
CA GLN A 79 -7.12 13.16 -11.96
C GLN A 79 -7.57 13.63 -10.57
N GLN A 80 -8.88 13.68 -10.33
CA GLN A 80 -9.46 14.04 -9.04
C GLN A 80 -9.10 13.03 -7.94
N MET A 81 -9.09 11.73 -8.25
CA MET A 81 -8.65 10.70 -7.29
C MET A 81 -7.18 10.87 -6.89
N MET A 82 -6.32 11.32 -7.80
CA MET A 82 -4.89 11.55 -7.54
C MET A 82 -4.60 12.87 -6.81
N THR A 83 -5.60 13.72 -6.57
CA THR A 83 -5.44 14.96 -5.79
C THR A 83 -5.84 14.77 -4.33
N ALA A 84 -5.50 15.75 -3.48
CA ALA A 84 -5.94 15.76 -2.10
C ALA A 84 -7.47 15.97 -2.03
N THR A 85 -8.15 15.09 -1.31
CA THR A 85 -9.57 15.25 -0.96
C THR A 85 -9.66 15.65 0.50
N ILE A 86 -10.39 16.72 0.81
CA ILE A 86 -10.60 17.22 2.17
C ILE A 86 -12.07 17.06 2.52
N ASN A 87 -12.36 16.53 3.70
CA ASN A 87 -13.71 16.48 4.23
C ASN A 87 -14.13 17.90 4.65
N PRO A 88 -15.22 18.46 4.08
CA PRO A 88 -15.66 19.81 4.41
C PRO A 88 -16.13 19.98 5.86
N ASN A 89 -16.48 18.90 6.55
CA ASN A 89 -17.06 18.96 7.90
C ASN A 89 -16.00 19.08 9.00
N ASN A 90 -14.83 18.46 8.82
CA ASN A 90 -13.77 18.41 9.84
C ASN A 90 -12.41 18.94 9.34
N GLY A 91 -12.26 19.21 8.03
CA GLY A 91 -11.02 19.68 7.42
C GLY A 91 -9.94 18.61 7.27
N PHE A 92 -10.25 17.32 7.47
CA PHE A 92 -9.29 16.23 7.40
C PHE A 92 -9.15 15.69 5.97
N LEU A 93 -7.96 15.15 5.68
CA LEU A 93 -7.72 14.43 4.43
C LEU A 93 -8.55 13.15 4.38
N GLN A 94 -9.05 12.83 3.18
CA GLN A 94 -9.85 11.64 2.92
C GLN A 94 -9.10 10.65 2.03
N GLY A 95 -9.31 9.37 2.28
CA GLY A 95 -8.76 8.30 1.47
C GLY A 95 -8.92 6.95 2.16
N HIS A 96 -8.00 6.02 1.92
CA HIS A 96 -8.03 4.69 2.51
C HIS A 96 -6.64 4.27 2.93
N ALA A 97 -6.52 3.16 3.66
CA ALA A 97 -5.22 2.61 4.01
C ALA A 97 -4.89 1.39 3.14
N HIS A 98 -3.61 1.10 2.93
CA HIS A 98 -3.17 -0.15 2.30
C HIS A 98 -2.52 -1.05 3.35
N LEU A 99 -2.95 -2.31 3.41
CA LEU A 99 -2.38 -3.33 4.27
C LEU A 99 -1.32 -4.13 3.53
N TYR A 100 -0.20 -4.36 4.20
CA TYR A 100 0.85 -5.26 3.78
C TYR A 100 1.17 -6.25 4.90
N ILE A 101 1.35 -7.52 4.55
CA ILE A 101 1.84 -8.55 5.47
C ILE A 101 3.10 -9.15 4.86
N ASN A 102 4.19 -9.17 5.62
CA ASN A 102 5.51 -9.63 5.13
C ASN A 102 5.95 -8.94 3.83
N GLY A 103 5.60 -7.66 3.68
CA GLY A 103 5.89 -6.85 2.49
C GLY A 103 4.94 -7.08 1.30
N VAL A 104 4.03 -8.06 1.37
CA VAL A 104 3.05 -8.34 0.31
C VAL A 104 1.79 -7.52 0.56
N LYS A 105 1.33 -6.79 -0.46
CA LYS A 105 0.08 -6.02 -0.40
C LYS A 105 -1.12 -6.97 -0.34
N ILE A 106 -1.96 -6.78 0.68
CA ILE A 106 -3.12 -7.65 0.96
C ILE A 106 -4.40 -7.00 0.46
N GLN A 107 -4.72 -5.80 0.95
CA GLN A 107 -5.97 -5.12 0.62
C GLN A 107 -5.96 -3.62 0.91
N ARG A 108 -7.01 -2.95 0.42
CA ARG A 108 -7.41 -1.60 0.86
C ARG A 108 -8.23 -1.71 2.14
N ILE A 109 -8.12 -0.73 3.03
CA ILE A 109 -8.86 -0.63 4.28
C ILE A 109 -9.63 0.68 4.31
N TYR A 110 -10.95 0.59 4.54
CA TYR A 110 -11.86 1.74 4.63
C TYR A 110 -12.43 1.95 6.04
N GLY A 111 -12.05 1.12 7.02
CA GLY A 111 -12.55 1.19 8.39
C GLY A 111 -11.46 0.90 9.40
N HIS A 112 -11.79 0.99 10.69
CA HIS A 112 -10.80 0.97 11.76
C HIS A 112 -10.43 -0.43 12.27
N ALA A 113 -11.23 -1.46 11.98
CA ALA A 113 -10.96 -2.82 12.43
C ALA A 113 -11.15 -3.82 11.30
N LEU A 114 -10.28 -4.83 11.24
CA LEU A 114 -10.36 -5.91 10.27
C LEU A 114 -9.79 -7.22 10.81
N HIS A 115 -10.42 -8.30 10.41
CA HIS A 115 -9.95 -9.66 10.64
C HIS A 115 -8.86 -10.04 9.64
N LEU A 116 -7.75 -10.58 10.13
CA LEU A 116 -6.64 -11.10 9.33
C LEU A 116 -6.55 -12.62 9.56
N PRO A 117 -6.95 -13.45 8.58
CA PRO A 117 -6.89 -14.90 8.74
C PRO A 117 -5.45 -15.38 8.90
N SER A 118 -5.26 -16.46 9.67
CA SER A 118 -3.95 -17.05 9.96
C SER A 118 -3.18 -17.47 8.70
N SER A 119 -3.88 -17.76 7.60
CA SER A 119 -3.28 -18.11 6.31
C SER A 119 -2.41 -17.00 5.70
N LEU A 120 -2.55 -15.76 6.17
CA LEU A 120 -1.70 -14.64 5.75
C LEU A 120 -0.32 -14.64 6.43
N PHE A 121 -0.14 -15.44 7.48
CA PHE A 121 1.05 -15.43 8.33
C PHE A 121 1.83 -16.73 8.21
N LYS A 122 3.15 -16.62 8.36
CA LYS A 122 4.02 -17.77 8.57
C LYS A 122 4.23 -18.00 10.07
N ARG A 123 4.70 -19.19 10.44
CA ARG A 123 5.18 -19.44 11.81
C ARG A 123 6.43 -18.58 12.10
N GLY A 124 6.52 -18.07 13.33
CA GLY A 124 7.59 -17.19 13.80
C GLY A 124 7.35 -15.71 13.44
N ILE A 125 8.40 -15.06 12.95
CA ILE A 125 8.41 -13.60 12.76
C ILE A 125 7.62 -13.18 11.51
N ASN A 126 6.70 -12.23 11.68
CA ASN A 126 5.95 -11.59 10.60
C ASN A 126 5.95 -10.07 10.75
N THR A 127 5.67 -9.37 9.65
CA THR A 127 5.39 -7.92 9.68
C THR A 127 3.97 -7.61 9.24
N VAL A 128 3.33 -6.66 9.92
CA VAL A 128 2.04 -6.07 9.53
C VAL A 128 2.27 -4.59 9.34
N SER A 129 2.18 -4.10 8.11
CA SER A 129 2.42 -2.69 7.77
C SER A 129 1.19 -2.05 7.15
N VAL A 130 0.90 -0.83 7.54
CA VAL A 130 -0.23 -0.04 7.02
C VAL A 130 0.27 1.34 6.60
N THR A 131 -0.13 1.79 5.41
CA THR A 131 0.10 3.16 4.92
C THR A 131 -1.24 3.88 4.78
N LEU A 132 -1.25 5.21 4.96
CA LEU A 132 -2.40 6.03 4.56
C LEU A 132 -2.24 6.50 3.12
N ASN A 133 -3.31 6.40 2.33
CA ASN A 133 -3.30 6.64 0.89
C ASN A 133 -4.51 7.46 0.42
N ASN A 134 -4.33 8.37 -0.53
CA ASN A 134 -5.46 9.06 -1.16
C ASN A 134 -6.32 8.10 -2.01
N HIS A 135 -7.42 8.59 -2.58
CA HIS A 135 -8.30 7.76 -3.42
C HIS A 135 -7.60 7.22 -4.68
N GLY A 136 -6.59 7.92 -5.20
CA GLY A 136 -5.72 7.53 -6.30
C GLY A 136 -4.57 6.59 -5.91
N HIS A 137 -4.63 5.98 -4.73
CA HIS A 137 -3.68 5.00 -4.21
C HIS A 137 -2.31 5.56 -3.80
N MET A 138 -2.04 6.85 -3.99
CA MET A 138 -0.78 7.51 -3.62
C MET A 138 -0.65 7.58 -2.10
N TYR A 139 0.52 7.26 -1.55
CA TYR A 139 0.72 7.30 -0.09
C TYR A 139 0.99 8.73 0.40
N TRP A 140 0.42 9.08 1.54
CA TRP A 140 0.65 10.37 2.16
C TRP A 140 2.07 10.49 2.71
N THR A 141 2.63 11.69 2.56
CA THR A 141 3.91 12.07 3.14
C THR A 141 3.77 13.38 3.89
N ALA A 142 4.42 13.49 5.04
CA ALA A 142 4.57 14.73 5.80
C ALA A 142 6.05 14.88 6.17
N GLN A 143 6.59 16.09 6.12
CA GLN A 143 8.01 16.35 6.43
C GLN A 143 8.98 15.40 5.68
N GLY A 144 8.66 15.07 4.42
CA GLY A 144 9.44 14.14 3.60
C GLY A 144 9.35 12.65 3.99
N LYS A 145 8.53 12.29 4.98
CA LYS A 145 8.37 10.91 5.48
C LYS A 145 6.99 10.36 5.13
N LYS A 146 6.92 9.10 4.71
CA LYS A 146 5.67 8.36 4.49
C LYS A 146 4.91 8.20 5.80
N ILE A 147 3.58 8.37 5.77
CA ILE A 147 2.70 8.05 6.89
C ILE A 147 2.42 6.54 6.88
N VAL A 148 3.16 5.84 7.72
CA VAL A 148 3.20 4.38 7.85
C VAL A 148 3.33 3.96 9.31
N ALA A 149 2.69 2.84 9.64
CA ALA A 149 2.86 2.11 10.90
C ALA A 149 3.15 0.63 10.60
N THR A 150 4.08 0.03 11.34
CA THR A 150 4.48 -1.37 11.20
C THR A 150 4.59 -2.05 12.55
N LEU A 151 3.98 -3.22 12.67
CA LEU A 151 4.15 -4.16 13.77
C LEU A 151 5.05 -5.31 13.33
N TYR A 152 6.02 -5.65 14.17
CA TYR A 152 6.77 -6.90 14.07
C TYR A 152 6.20 -7.86 15.11
N ILE A 153 5.68 -8.98 14.64
CA ILE A 153 5.05 -9.97 15.51
C ILE A 153 5.79 -11.28 15.48
N ASN A 154 5.78 -11.99 16.60
CA ASN A 154 6.30 -13.34 16.69
C ASN A 154 5.33 -14.20 17.50
N ASP A 155 4.67 -15.16 16.84
CA ASP A 155 3.69 -16.06 17.46
C ASP A 155 4.35 -17.14 18.34
N GLU A 156 5.67 -17.25 18.32
CA GLU A 156 6.47 -18.12 19.19
C GLU A 156 7.03 -17.40 20.42
N SER A 157 6.74 -16.11 20.59
CA SER A 157 7.20 -15.31 21.73
C SER A 157 6.10 -15.04 22.74
N GLU A 158 6.46 -14.83 24.01
CA GLU A 158 5.51 -14.47 25.07
C GLU A 158 4.77 -13.16 24.75
N LYS A 159 5.48 -12.17 24.20
CA LYS A 159 4.91 -10.89 23.77
C LYS A 159 4.70 -10.88 22.26
N LEU A 160 3.45 -11.05 21.83
CA LEU A 160 3.09 -11.11 20.40
C LEU A 160 3.74 -10.01 19.56
N ILE A 161 3.62 -8.73 19.98
CA ILE A 161 4.24 -7.60 19.30
C ILE A 161 5.63 -7.38 19.89
N THR A 162 6.66 -7.74 19.12
CA THR A 162 8.06 -7.65 19.52
C THR A 162 8.62 -6.25 19.30
N TYR A 163 8.28 -5.62 18.16
CA TYR A 163 8.68 -4.25 17.83
C TYR A 163 7.55 -3.50 17.13
N ARG A 164 7.59 -2.16 17.27
CA ARG A 164 6.67 -1.22 16.63
C ARG A 164 7.48 -0.11 15.98
N PHE A 165 7.08 0.28 14.77
CA PHE A 165 7.57 1.47 14.11
C PHE A 165 6.40 2.31 13.61
N GLU A 166 6.36 3.58 14.00
CA GLU A 166 5.31 4.51 13.59
C GLU A 166 5.98 5.84 13.22
N SER A 167 5.73 6.28 12.00
CA SER A 167 6.29 7.55 11.48
C SER A 167 5.60 8.77 12.06
N PHE A 168 4.29 8.67 12.30
CA PHE A 168 3.41 9.70 12.86
C PHE A 168 2.40 9.00 13.77
N PRO A 169 2.76 8.68 15.03
CA PRO A 169 1.89 7.94 15.94
C PRO A 169 0.63 8.75 16.27
N SER A 170 -0.50 8.07 16.43
CA SER A 170 -1.68 8.68 17.04
C SER A 170 -1.37 8.96 18.52
N LYS A 171 -1.91 10.05 19.06
CA LYS A 171 -1.88 10.27 20.50
C LYS A 171 -2.95 9.36 21.12
N VAL A 172 -2.57 8.14 21.47
CA VAL A 172 -3.29 7.43 22.54
C VAL A 172 -2.78 8.07 23.83
N GLU A 173 -3.66 8.72 24.59
CA GLU A 173 -3.35 9.00 25.99
C GLU A 173 -3.17 7.63 26.64
N ASP A 174 -1.93 7.27 26.98
CA ASP A 174 -1.69 6.15 27.86
C ASP A 174 -2.43 6.50 29.16
N GLU A 175 -3.59 5.88 29.42
CA GLU A 175 -4.21 5.94 30.74
C GLU A 175 -3.24 5.23 31.70
N ASP A 176 -2.50 6.05 32.47
CA ASP A 176 -1.70 5.64 33.63
C ASP A 176 -2.53 4.91 34.69
#